data_AF-A0A920S0B2-F1
#
_entry.id   AF-A0A920S0B2-F1
#
_cell.length_a   1.000
_cell.length_b   1.000
_cell.length_c   1.000
_cell.angle_alpha   90.00
_cell.angle_beta   90.00
_cell.angle_gamma   90.00
#
_symmetry.space_group_name_H-M   'P 1'
#
loop_
_entity.id
_entity.type
_entity.pdbx_description
1 polymer ?
#
loop_
_entity_poly.entity_id
_entity_poly.type
_entity_poly.pdbx_seq_one_letter_code
_entity_poly.pdbx_strand_id
1 'polypeptide(L)'
;MGLERIAALLQGTHDNYETDHFKKLINSTSEIVKVKPNEKNLSSFRVIADHLRASSFLIAEGVLPSNEGRGYVLRRIMRRGMRHSHLLGSKEPIFFNIFKTLMEEMKHSYPELSKSRVFN
;
A
#
# COMPACT_ATOMS: atom_id res chain seq x y z
N MET A 1 20.92 -3.82 -5.90
CA MET A 1 19.70 -4.37 -6.53
C MET A 1 18.54 -4.19 -5.56
N GLY A 2 17.31 -3.92 -6.04
CA GLY A 2 16.13 -3.74 -5.18
C GLY A 2 15.55 -5.08 -4.70
N LEU A 3 15.13 -5.15 -3.43
CA LEU A 3 14.66 -6.37 -2.77
C LEU A 3 13.49 -7.01 -3.52
N GLU A 4 12.50 -6.21 -3.92
CA GLU A 4 11.31 -6.67 -4.64
C GLU A 4 11.66 -7.34 -5.97
N ARG A 5 12.69 -6.83 -6.66
CA ARG A 5 13.16 -7.39 -7.93
C ARG A 5 13.88 -8.72 -7.73
N ILE A 6 14.69 -8.84 -6.66
CA ILE A 6 15.32 -10.10 -6.30
C ILE A 6 14.25 -11.12 -5.89
N ALA A 7 13.28 -10.72 -5.07
CA ALA A 7 12.17 -11.56 -4.64
C ALA A 7 11.35 -12.06 -5.83
N ALA A 8 11.02 -11.20 -6.80
CA ALA A 8 10.34 -11.59 -8.03
C ALA A 8 11.12 -12.70 -8.76
N LEU A 9 12.43 -12.49 -8.98
CA LEU A 9 13.29 -13.48 -9.64
C LEU A 9 13.33 -14.81 -8.88
N LEU A 10 13.50 -14.78 -7.55
CA LEU A 10 13.52 -15.98 -6.71
C LEU A 10 12.16 -16.71 -6.68
N GLN A 11 11.06 -15.98 -6.85
CA GLN A 11 9.70 -16.52 -6.94
C GLN A 11 9.30 -16.90 -8.38
N GLY A 12 10.24 -16.87 -9.34
CA GLY A 12 10.01 -17.30 -10.71
C GLY A 12 9.18 -16.33 -11.57
N THR A 13 9.15 -15.05 -11.21
CA THR A 13 8.43 -14.01 -11.95
C THR A 13 9.32 -12.80 -12.27
N HIS A 14 8.94 -12.05 -13.30
CA HIS A 14 9.57 -10.76 -13.64
C HIS A 14 8.73 -9.56 -13.20
N ASP A 15 7.59 -9.82 -12.55
CA ASP A 15 6.68 -8.80 -12.07
C ASP A 15 6.76 -8.69 -10.54
N ASN A 16 7.22 -7.54 -10.04
CA ASN A 16 7.28 -7.28 -8.60
C ASN A 16 5.91 -7.44 -7.91
N TYR A 17 4.81 -7.12 -8.61
CA TYR A 17 3.46 -7.22 -8.05
C TYR A 17 2.95 -8.66 -7.95
N GLU A 18 3.64 -9.61 -8.59
CA GLU A 18 3.37 -11.04 -8.48
C GLU A 18 4.10 -11.70 -7.30
N THR A 19 4.89 -10.94 -6.54
CA THR A 19 5.48 -11.43 -5.29
C THR A 19 4.41 -11.61 -4.21
N ASP A 20 4.65 -12.55 -3.30
CA ASP A 20 3.82 -12.86 -2.14
C ASP A 20 3.28 -11.63 -1.39
N HIS A 21 4.12 -10.66 -1.03
CA HIS A 21 3.67 -9.47 -0.30
C HIS A 21 2.70 -8.61 -1.11
N PHE A 22 2.99 -8.35 -2.39
CA PHE A 22 2.10 -7.54 -3.23
C PHE A 22 0.80 -8.27 -3.54
N LYS A 23 0.84 -9.58 -3.79
CA LYS A 23 -0.36 -10.41 -3.99
C LYS A 23 -1.30 -10.31 -2.81
N LYS A 24 -0.80 -10.41 -1.58
CA LYS A 24 -1.63 -10.27 -0.36
C LYS A 24 -2.29 -8.89 -0.25
N LEU A 25 -1.54 -7.81 -0.54
CA LEU A 25 -2.11 -6.46 -0.52
C LEU A 25 -3.17 -6.26 -1.62
N ILE A 26 -2.92 -6.77 -2.82
CA ILE A 26 -3.86 -6.70 -3.95
C ILE A 26 -5.13 -7.50 -3.63
N ASN A 27 -5.00 -8.70 -3.09
CA ASN A 27 -6.13 -9.55 -2.69
C ASN A 27 -6.95 -8.90 -1.57
N SER A 28 -6.29 -8.40 -0.52
CA SER A 28 -6.96 -7.68 0.57
C SER A 28 -7.70 -6.43 0.07
N THR A 29 -7.07 -5.68 -0.86
CA THR A 29 -7.73 -4.54 -1.51
C THR A 29 -8.98 -5.00 -2.28
N SER A 30 -8.87 -6.07 -3.07
CA SER A 30 -9.97 -6.66 -3.85
C SER A 30 -11.16 -7.06 -2.97
N GLU A 31 -10.90 -7.69 -1.83
CA GLU A 31 -11.92 -8.07 -0.86
C GLU A 31 -12.62 -6.86 -0.25
N ILE A 32 -11.86 -5.83 0.12
CA ILE A 32 -12.39 -4.59 0.73
C ILE A 32 -13.27 -3.82 -0.26
N VAL A 33 -12.80 -3.64 -1.50
CA VAL A 33 -13.55 -2.88 -2.52
C VAL A 33 -14.60 -3.73 -3.24
N LYS A 34 -14.62 -5.06 -3.01
CA LYS A 34 -15.51 -6.03 -3.67
C LYS A 34 -15.42 -6.02 -5.20
N VAL A 35 -14.21 -5.78 -5.74
CA VAL A 35 -13.93 -5.80 -7.18
C VAL A 35 -12.74 -6.71 -7.43
N LYS A 36 -12.89 -7.65 -8.37
CA LYS A 36 -11.78 -8.52 -8.77
C LYS A 36 -10.79 -7.79 -9.69
N PRO A 37 -9.47 -7.99 -9.50
CA PRO A 37 -8.47 -7.52 -10.45
C PRO A 37 -8.66 -8.15 -11.84
N ASN A 38 -8.51 -7.34 -12.87
CA ASN A 38 -8.46 -7.73 -14.28
C ASN A 38 -7.56 -6.74 -15.04
N GLU A 39 -7.30 -7.00 -16.31
CA GLU A 39 -6.39 -6.18 -17.13
C GLU A 39 -6.73 -4.68 -17.14
N LYS A 40 -8.02 -4.32 -17.08
CA LYS A 40 -8.47 -2.91 -17.14
C LYS A 40 -8.27 -2.16 -15.83
N ASN A 41 -8.26 -2.85 -14.70
CA ASN A 41 -8.24 -2.22 -13.37
C ASN A 41 -7.01 -2.59 -12.52
N LEU A 42 -6.15 -3.49 -13.00
CA LEU A 42 -4.96 -3.97 -12.29
C LEU A 42 -4.00 -2.83 -11.91
N SER A 43 -3.89 -1.81 -12.75
CA SER A 43 -3.09 -0.61 -12.47
C SER A 43 -3.55 0.12 -11.20
N SER A 44 -4.86 0.16 -10.92
CA SER A 44 -5.40 0.76 -9.70
C SER A 44 -5.02 -0.05 -8.46
N PHE A 45 -5.09 -1.38 -8.53
CA PHE A 45 -4.66 -2.24 -7.42
C PHE A 45 -3.17 -2.06 -7.09
N ARG A 46 -2.32 -2.01 -8.13
CA ARG A 46 -0.87 -1.76 -7.97
C ARG A 46 -0.59 -0.39 -7.35
N VAL A 47 -1.26 0.66 -7.82
CA VAL A 47 -1.11 2.01 -7.26
C VAL A 47 -1.54 2.06 -5.79
N ILE A 48 -2.66 1.42 -5.44
CA ILE A 48 -3.10 1.35 -4.04
C ILE A 48 -2.05 0.66 -3.16
N ALA A 49 -1.56 -0.50 -3.58
CA ALA A 49 -0.56 -1.26 -2.82
C ALA A 49 0.74 -0.46 -2.59
N ASP A 50 1.29 0.15 -3.64
CA ASP A 50 2.50 0.97 -3.52
C ASP A 50 2.30 2.21 -2.64
N HIS A 51 1.19 2.93 -2.85
CA HIS A 51 0.97 4.19 -2.16
C HIS A 51 0.62 3.94 -0.70
N LEU A 52 -0.02 2.82 -0.37
CA LEU A 52 -0.19 2.37 1.01
C LEU A 52 1.17 2.08 1.66
N ARG A 53 2.04 1.30 1.01
CA ARG A 53 3.38 0.99 1.53
C ARG A 53 4.17 2.26 1.80
N ALA A 54 4.32 3.12 0.80
CA ALA A 54 5.07 4.37 0.91
C ALA A 54 4.50 5.29 2.01
N SER A 55 3.17 5.44 2.07
CA SER A 55 2.53 6.27 3.09
C SER A 55 2.75 5.72 4.49
N SER A 56 2.66 4.40 4.67
CA SER A 56 2.80 3.74 5.97
C SER A 56 4.20 3.91 6.54
N PHE A 57 5.24 3.73 5.72
CA PHE A 57 6.62 3.94 6.16
C PHE A 57 6.94 5.41 6.44
N LEU A 58 6.46 6.34 5.60
CA LEU A 58 6.64 7.77 5.87
C LEU A 58 5.99 8.19 7.20
N ILE A 59 4.79 7.69 7.48
CA ILE A 59 4.09 7.96 8.75
C ILE A 59 4.83 7.33 9.93
N ALA A 60 5.34 6.09 9.78
CA ALA A 60 6.12 5.42 10.82
C ALA A 60 7.43 6.17 11.15
N GLU A 61 8.00 6.90 10.20
CA GLU A 61 9.15 7.79 10.39
C GLU A 61 8.78 9.19 10.94
N GLY A 62 7.51 9.42 11.29
CA GLY A 62 7.03 10.68 11.86
C GLY A 62 6.69 11.77 10.83
N VAL A 63 6.63 11.43 9.54
CA VAL A 63 6.14 12.37 8.52
C VAL A 63 4.62 12.42 8.56
N LEU A 64 4.06 13.59 8.85
CA LEU A 64 2.62 13.83 8.82
C LEU A 64 2.22 14.58 7.54
N PRO A 65 1.00 14.36 7.00
CA PRO A 65 0.52 15.10 5.84
C PRO A 65 0.49 16.61 6.11
N SER A 66 1.13 17.40 5.24
CA SER A 66 1.22 18.86 5.36
C SER A 66 1.10 19.52 3.99
N ASN A 67 1.15 20.86 3.94
CA ASN A 67 1.08 21.60 2.68
C ASN A 67 2.46 21.90 2.07
N GLU A 68 3.55 21.48 2.72
CA GLU A 68 4.92 21.75 2.26
C GLU A 68 5.90 20.58 2.54
N GLY A 69 7.08 20.63 1.93
CA GLY A 69 8.15 19.68 2.18
C GLY A 69 7.75 18.21 2.04
N ARG A 70 8.24 17.36 2.96
CA ARG A 70 7.97 15.92 2.98
C ARG A 70 6.49 15.59 3.23
N GLY A 71 5.83 16.39 4.08
CA GLY A 71 4.41 16.20 4.37
C GLY A 71 3.50 16.47 3.17
N TYR A 72 3.88 17.41 2.28
CA TYR A 72 3.19 17.61 1.00
C TYR A 72 3.32 16.40 0.07
N VAL A 73 4.52 15.83 -0.02
CA VAL A 73 4.76 14.61 -0.82
C VAL A 73 3.91 13.45 -0.29
N LEU A 74 3.92 13.21 1.03
CA LEU A 74 3.07 12.22 1.67
C LEU A 74 1.58 12.45 1.34
N ARG A 75 1.08 13.69 1.50
CA ARG A 75 -0.30 14.05 1.17
C ARG A 75 -0.64 13.67 -0.28
N ARG A 76 0.25 13.95 -1.23
CA ARG A 76 0.02 13.59 -2.65
C ARG A 76 -0.01 12.08 -2.89
N ILE A 77 0.90 11.34 -2.28
CA ILE A 77 0.95 9.86 -2.38
C ILE A 77 -0.35 9.28 -1.80
N MET A 78 -0.73 9.66 -0.59
CA MET A 78 -1.97 9.20 0.03
C MET A 78 -3.20 9.51 -0.84
N ARG A 79 -3.32 10.75 -1.33
CA ARG A 79 -4.44 11.15 -2.20
C ARG A 79 -4.49 10.35 -3.50
N ARG A 80 -3.35 10.03 -4.10
CA ARG A 80 -3.33 9.22 -5.33
C ARG A 80 -3.81 7.79 -5.08
N GLY A 81 -3.34 7.13 -4.03
CA GLY A 81 -3.85 5.79 -3.68
C GLY A 81 -5.34 5.80 -3.34
N MET A 82 -5.80 6.78 -2.55
CA MET A 82 -7.23 6.96 -2.25
C MET A 82 -8.07 7.24 -3.49
N ARG A 83 -7.56 8.01 -4.46
CA ARG A 83 -8.25 8.24 -5.74
C ARG A 83 -8.44 6.93 -6.50
N HIS A 84 -7.43 6.06 -6.56
CA HIS A 84 -7.55 4.77 -7.24
C HIS A 84 -8.54 3.83 -6.55
N SER A 85 -8.65 3.89 -5.21
CA SER A 85 -9.74 3.24 -4.48
C SER A 85 -11.12 3.68 -4.97
N HIS A 86 -11.30 4.99 -5.11
CA HIS A 86 -12.57 5.57 -5.54
C HIS A 86 -12.91 5.21 -6.98
N LEU A 87 -11.89 5.12 -7.86
CA LEU A 87 -12.05 4.61 -9.24
C LEU A 87 -12.49 3.15 -9.29
N LEU A 88 -12.17 2.35 -8.26
CA LEU A 88 -12.66 0.99 -8.10
C LEU A 88 -14.06 0.93 -7.45
N GLY A 89 -14.68 2.08 -7.17
CA GLY A 89 -16.04 2.16 -6.62
C GLY A 89 -16.12 2.20 -5.09
N SER A 90 -14.99 2.28 -4.38
CA SER A 90 -15.01 2.39 -2.92
C SER A 90 -15.53 3.74 -2.46
N LYS A 91 -16.47 3.73 -1.52
CA LYS A 91 -17.02 4.93 -0.86
C LYS A 91 -16.38 5.22 0.49
N GLU A 92 -15.70 4.23 1.07
CA GLU A 92 -15.14 4.28 2.41
C GLU A 92 -13.60 4.44 2.39
N PRO A 93 -13.00 5.02 3.44
CA PRO A 93 -11.55 5.07 3.59
C PRO A 93 -10.92 3.66 3.62
N ILE A 94 -10.20 3.27 2.57
CA ILE A 94 -9.62 1.91 2.47
C ILE A 94 -8.24 1.78 3.12
N PHE A 95 -7.51 2.89 3.28
CA PHE A 95 -6.09 2.86 3.68
C PHE A 95 -5.94 2.27 5.09
N PHE A 96 -6.81 2.65 6.03
CA PHE A 96 -6.82 2.08 7.37
C PHE A 96 -7.10 0.57 7.36
N ASN A 97 -8.02 0.13 6.50
CA ASN A 97 -8.42 -1.28 6.43
C ASN A 97 -7.31 -2.16 5.86
N ILE A 98 -6.63 -1.72 4.78
CA ILE A 98 -5.54 -2.49 4.16
C ILE A 98 -4.24 -2.37 4.96
N PHE A 99 -4.05 -1.27 5.72
CA PHE A 99 -2.87 -1.10 6.57
C PHE A 99 -2.68 -2.26 7.54
N LYS A 100 -3.77 -2.85 8.07
CA LYS A 100 -3.67 -4.03 8.93
C LYS A 100 -2.98 -5.20 8.21
N THR A 101 -3.35 -5.47 6.96
CA THR A 101 -2.70 -6.50 6.13
C THR A 101 -1.22 -6.19 5.93
N LEU A 102 -0.88 -4.94 5.61
CA LEU A 102 0.51 -4.51 5.46
C LEU A 102 1.32 -4.70 6.75
N MET A 103 0.78 -4.25 7.88
CA MET A 103 1.42 -4.32 9.18
C MET A 103 1.69 -5.78 9.55
N GLU A 104 0.73 -6.69 9.37
CA GLU A 104 0.92 -8.11 9.65
C GLU A 104 2.02 -8.75 8.79
N GLU A 105 2.10 -8.37 7.50
CA GLU A 105 3.14 -8.87 6.58
C GLU A 105 4.54 -8.37 6.93
N MET A 106 4.66 -7.17 7.50
CA MET A 106 5.94 -6.47 7.58
C MET A 106 6.45 -6.25 9.02
N LYS A 107 5.60 -6.39 10.05
CA LYS A 107 5.95 -6.05 11.46
C LYS A 107 7.15 -6.79 12.02
N HIS A 108 7.46 -7.99 11.53
CA HIS A 108 8.63 -8.75 12.01
C HIS A 108 9.94 -8.06 11.61
N SER A 109 10.02 -7.61 10.36
CA SER A 109 11.21 -6.91 9.83
C SER A 109 11.17 -5.41 10.11
N TYR A 110 9.97 -4.85 10.31
CA TYR A 110 9.73 -3.42 10.52
C TYR A 110 8.82 -3.18 11.74
N PRO A 111 9.32 -3.38 12.98
CA PRO A 111 8.51 -3.26 14.20
C PRO A 111 7.89 -1.87 14.40
N GLU A 112 8.48 -0.82 13.84
CA GLU A 112 7.98 0.55 13.85
C GLU A 112 6.55 0.68 13.28
N LEU A 113 6.18 -0.16 12.30
CA LEU A 113 4.83 -0.19 11.74
C LEU A 113 3.77 -0.59 12.78
N SER A 114 4.15 -1.37 13.80
CA SER A 114 3.24 -1.76 14.90
C SER A 114 3.27 -0.80 16.08
N LYS A 115 4.37 -0.04 16.24
CA LYS A 115 4.56 0.91 17.34
C LYS A 115 3.91 2.26 17.08
N SER A 116 3.71 2.65 15.82
CA SER A 116 3.01 3.87 15.44
C SER A 116 1.52 3.76 15.75
N ARG A 117 1.17 3.83 17.04
CA ARG A 117 -0.21 3.90 17.53
C ARG A 117 -0.85 5.18 16.98
N VAL A 118 -2.07 5.01 16.48
CA VAL A 118 -3.01 6.04 16.06
C VAL A 118 -2.96 7.22 17.04
N PHE A 119 -2.58 8.40 16.55
CA PHE A 119 -2.87 9.65 17.25
C PHE A 119 -4.40 9.78 17.31
N ASN A 120 -4.97 9.53 18.48
CA ASN A 120 -6.36 9.88 18.80
C ASN A 120 -6.51 11.39 18.88
#